data_AF-F0XJH5-F1
#
_entry.id   AF-F0XJH5-F1
#
_cell.length_a   1.000
_cell.length_b   1.000
_cell.length_c   1.000
_cell.angle_alpha   90.00
_cell.angle_beta   90.00
_cell.angle_gamma   90.00
#
_symmetry.space_group_name_H-M   'P 1'
#
loop_
_entity.id
_entity.type
_entity.pdbx_description
1 polymer ?
#
loop_
_entity_poly.entity_id
_entity_poly.type
_entity_poly.pdbx_seq_one_letter_code
_entity_poly.pdbx_strand_id
1 'polypeptide(L)'
;MFKRAFRSQAAAPTVDPQRRVDKSARLAKRSGGGGAGGPSGGSFSTRDSTHKLSRLQRSLSQMDGQDEVLMADGPSSRIAAPPSPIVTLTVGREGRLFAAHEDVLCQSPFFEALFRRSSRNKNSNSPDVSTTKRIVLPEEEPEIFSAVLEYLYKGDYYPRLVHSHNGNAWELEDSTPTPETSPPTAVEPTVFLASMGQHLLRDTVVYCAADRYGLEELKRLALRKQGLQSGIDVATILRSAQYCYGHTPDSDSRLRAHYLALIIRCRKTFKRSGTMQAEMERSGEGGKLFFDLFVALCNHLDDVIDASNARTPRTI
;
A
#
# COMPACT_ATOMS: atom_id res chain seq x y z
N MET A 1 28.05 6.03 60.95
CA MET A 1 29.26 6.77 61.36
C MET A 1 30.49 5.93 61.03
N PHE A 2 31.43 6.52 60.27
CA PHE A 2 32.86 6.24 60.06
C PHE A 2 33.45 4.88 60.50
N LYS A 3 34.23 4.15 59.68
CA LYS A 3 35.56 4.55 59.16
C LYS A 3 35.96 3.79 57.88
N ARG A 4 36.71 4.52 57.04
CA ARG A 4 37.45 4.10 55.82
C ARG A 4 38.67 3.22 56.14
N ALA A 5 39.11 2.41 55.17
CA ALA A 5 40.50 2.43 54.67
C ALA A 5 40.65 1.74 53.30
N PHE A 6 41.25 2.48 52.37
CA PHE A 6 41.78 2.03 51.08
C PHE A 6 43.15 1.36 51.27
N ARG A 7 43.47 0.30 50.50
CA ARG A 7 44.68 0.28 49.65
C ARG A 7 44.66 -0.84 48.59
N SER A 8 45.21 -0.46 47.45
CA SER A 8 45.44 -1.07 46.14
C SER A 8 46.16 -2.42 46.08
N GLN A 9 45.82 -3.25 45.09
CA GLN A 9 46.81 -3.76 44.13
C GLN A 9 46.18 -4.17 42.80
N ALA A 10 46.96 -3.94 41.73
CA ALA A 10 46.61 -4.03 40.33
C ALA A 10 46.65 -5.46 39.79
N ALA A 11 45.74 -5.79 38.86
CA ALA A 11 45.94 -6.82 37.85
C ALA A 11 44.98 -6.55 36.67
N ALA A 12 45.54 -6.32 35.49
CA ALA A 12 44.81 -6.26 34.22
C ALA A 12 44.64 -7.68 33.64
N PRO A 13 43.63 -7.89 32.77
CA PRO A 13 43.84 -8.65 31.54
C PRO A 13 43.28 -7.90 30.32
N THR A 14 44.16 -7.48 29.41
CA THR A 14 44.38 -8.10 28.07
C THR A 14 43.17 -8.05 27.14
N VAL A 15 43.16 -7.01 26.31
CA VAL A 15 42.29 -6.83 25.14
C VAL A 15 42.97 -7.49 23.94
N ASP A 16 42.29 -8.42 23.27
CA ASP A 16 42.67 -9.00 21.98
C ASP A 16 42.34 -8.04 20.83
N PRO A 17 43.31 -7.59 19.99
CA PRO A 17 43.02 -6.80 18.81
C PRO A 17 43.49 -7.53 17.55
N GLN A 18 42.64 -8.36 16.96
CA GLN A 18 42.91 -8.95 15.64
C GLN A 18 41.65 -9.01 14.77
N ARG A 19 41.44 -7.93 14.00
CA ARG A 19 40.87 -7.98 12.63
C ARG A 19 41.03 -6.61 11.95
N ARG A 20 42.28 -6.27 11.66
CA ARG A 20 42.65 -5.23 10.70
C ARG A 20 42.65 -5.91 9.32
N VAL A 21 41.80 -5.47 8.42
CA VAL A 21 41.82 -5.94 7.02
C VAL A 21 42.33 -4.79 6.17
N ASP A 22 43.56 -4.94 5.70
CA ASP A 22 44.28 -3.94 4.92
C ASP A 22 43.69 -3.77 3.51
N LYS A 23 43.48 -2.50 3.18
CA LYS A 23 43.01 -1.98 1.91
C LYS A 23 44.24 -1.48 1.15
N SER A 24 44.79 -2.25 0.19
CA SER A 24 45.71 -1.75 -0.85
C SER A 24 46.19 -2.84 -1.82
N ALA A 25 46.37 -2.44 -3.09
CA ALA A 25 46.96 -3.13 -4.24
C ALA A 25 45.99 -4.05 -5.01
N ARG A 26 45.79 -3.88 -6.32
CA ARG A 26 46.82 -3.63 -7.35
C ARG A 26 46.30 -2.77 -8.51
N LEU A 27 46.98 -1.64 -8.75
CA LEU A 27 47.13 -1.07 -10.09
C LEU A 27 48.28 -1.79 -10.80
N ALA A 28 48.06 -2.25 -12.02
CA ALA A 28 49.12 -2.48 -13.00
C ALA A 28 48.68 -1.90 -14.35
N LYS A 29 49.44 -0.89 -14.75
CA LYS A 29 49.35 -0.05 -15.94
C LYS A 29 49.90 -0.82 -17.15
N ARG A 30 49.14 -0.88 -18.25
CA ARG A 30 49.70 -0.97 -19.62
C ARG A 30 49.17 0.21 -20.42
N SER A 31 50.09 1.05 -20.85
CA SER A 31 49.90 2.20 -21.71
C SER A 31 50.10 1.83 -23.18
N GLY A 32 49.35 2.45 -24.08
CA GLY A 32 49.80 2.67 -25.46
C GLY A 32 48.69 2.92 -26.50
N GLY A 33 48.53 4.20 -26.87
CA GLY A 33 47.87 4.70 -28.09
C GLY A 33 46.36 4.98 -27.94
N GLY A 34 45.80 6.17 -28.17
CA GLY A 34 46.25 7.37 -28.90
C GLY A 34 45.15 7.75 -29.89
N GLY A 35 44.37 8.81 -29.60
CA GLY A 35 43.32 9.30 -30.52
C GLY A 35 42.36 10.27 -29.86
N ALA A 36 42.32 11.50 -30.38
CA ALA A 36 41.71 12.70 -29.81
C ALA A 36 40.22 12.89 -30.15
N GLY A 37 39.53 13.73 -29.35
CA GLY A 37 38.33 14.49 -29.76
C GLY A 37 36.99 14.02 -29.16
N GLY A 38 36.47 14.71 -28.14
CA GLY A 38 35.09 14.55 -27.62
C GLY A 38 34.06 15.43 -28.33
N PRO A 39 32.87 15.70 -27.75
CA PRO A 39 32.09 14.88 -26.82
C PRO A 39 30.71 14.53 -27.43
N SER A 40 30.30 13.26 -27.35
CA SER A 40 28.96 12.81 -27.71
C SER A 40 27.99 13.01 -26.55
N GLY A 41 27.10 14.00 -26.66
CA GLY A 41 25.92 14.15 -25.80
C GLY A 41 24.89 13.07 -26.11
N GLY A 42 24.86 12.02 -25.28
CA GLY A 42 23.83 10.98 -25.31
C GLY A 42 22.61 11.40 -24.50
N SER A 43 21.65 12.05 -25.17
CA SER A 43 20.33 12.35 -24.65
C SER A 43 19.53 11.05 -24.48
N PHE A 44 19.16 10.69 -23.24
CA PHE A 44 18.27 9.55 -22.97
C PHE A 44 16.85 9.92 -23.41
N SER A 45 16.42 9.27 -24.50
CA SER A 45 15.14 9.46 -25.18
C SER A 45 13.95 8.99 -24.34
N THR A 46 13.08 9.92 -23.98
CA THR A 46 11.78 9.77 -23.29
C THR A 46 10.62 9.41 -24.24
N ARG A 47 10.85 8.59 -25.26
CA ARG A 47 9.84 8.30 -26.31
C ARG A 47 9.05 7.01 -26.19
N ASP A 48 9.21 6.23 -25.10
CA ASP A 48 8.59 4.91 -24.98
C ASP A 48 7.40 4.84 -23.98
N SER A 49 7.07 5.96 -23.31
CA SER A 49 5.94 6.03 -22.37
C SER A 49 4.59 6.36 -23.03
N THR A 50 4.61 6.96 -24.23
CA THR A 50 3.40 7.40 -24.95
C THR A 50 2.68 6.25 -25.64
N HIS A 51 3.40 5.21 -26.10
CA HIS A 51 2.78 4.04 -26.72
C HIS A 51 2.08 3.12 -25.72
N LYS A 52 2.55 3.05 -24.47
CA LYS A 52 1.91 2.24 -23.42
C LYS A 52 0.59 2.87 -22.91
N LEU A 53 0.50 4.20 -22.87
CA LEU A 53 -0.74 4.91 -22.55
C LEU A 53 -1.83 4.70 -23.63
N SER A 54 -1.45 4.65 -24.91
CA SER A 54 -2.41 4.46 -26.02
C SER A 54 -3.09 3.08 -26.03
N ARG A 55 -2.43 2.03 -25.52
CA ARG A 55 -3.03 0.68 -25.41
C ARG A 55 -3.98 0.54 -24.23
N LEU A 56 -3.71 1.23 -23.11
CA LEU A 56 -4.61 1.28 -21.96
C LEU A 56 -5.85 2.13 -22.23
N GLN A 57 -5.71 3.23 -22.97
CA GLN A 57 -6.83 4.11 -23.32
C GLN A 57 -7.82 3.40 -24.27
N ARG A 58 -7.33 2.56 -25.19
CA ARG A 58 -8.18 1.77 -26.10
C ARG A 58 -8.93 0.63 -25.38
N SER A 59 -8.38 0.10 -24.29
CA SER A 59 -9.03 -0.95 -23.50
C SER A 59 -10.19 -0.44 -22.63
N LEU A 60 -10.24 0.86 -22.34
CA LEU A 60 -11.31 1.47 -21.52
C LEU A 60 -12.45 2.05 -22.36
N SER A 61 -12.22 2.34 -23.64
CA SER A 61 -13.25 2.87 -24.56
C SER A 61 -14.08 1.80 -25.28
N GLN A 62 -13.74 0.52 -25.13
CA GLN A 62 -14.35 -0.58 -25.89
C GLN A 62 -15.41 -1.36 -25.11
N MET A 63 -15.84 -0.86 -23.94
CA MET A 63 -16.93 -1.45 -23.15
C MET A 63 -18.30 -0.78 -23.37
N ASP A 64 -18.40 0.15 -24.33
CA ASP A 64 -19.65 0.84 -24.64
C ASP A 64 -19.97 0.72 -26.13
N GLY A 65 -20.93 -0.15 -26.45
CA GLY A 65 -21.59 -0.23 -27.76
C GLY A 65 -21.11 -1.33 -28.70
N GLN A 66 -21.70 -2.53 -28.61
CA GLN A 66 -22.01 -3.40 -29.77
C GLN A 66 -23.28 -4.23 -29.48
N ASP A 67 -24.45 -3.57 -29.55
CA ASP A 67 -25.68 -4.23 -30.01
C ASP A 67 -25.64 -4.21 -31.55
N GLU A 68 -25.22 -5.31 -32.17
CA GLU A 68 -25.38 -5.54 -33.61
C GLU A 68 -25.85 -6.98 -33.80
N VAL A 69 -27.04 -7.09 -34.36
CA VAL A 69 -27.84 -8.30 -34.56
C VAL A 69 -27.22 -9.12 -35.69
N LEU A 70 -26.82 -10.37 -35.39
CA LEU A 70 -26.61 -11.40 -36.41
C LEU A 70 -27.44 -12.64 -36.06
N MET A 71 -28.56 -12.76 -36.77
CA MET A 71 -29.42 -13.93 -36.79
C MET A 71 -28.67 -15.11 -37.43
N ALA A 72 -28.42 -16.16 -36.66
CA ALA A 72 -28.12 -17.48 -37.19
C ALA A 72 -28.72 -18.56 -36.27
N ASP A 73 -29.47 -19.45 -36.91
CA ASP A 73 -30.44 -20.40 -36.41
C ASP A 73 -29.81 -21.62 -35.70
N GLY A 74 -30.48 -22.15 -34.66
CA GLY A 74 -30.11 -23.41 -33.99
C GLY A 74 -30.53 -23.49 -32.51
N PRO A 75 -31.39 -24.46 -32.09
CA PRO A 75 -31.89 -24.55 -30.73
C PRO A 75 -30.87 -25.29 -29.84
N SER A 76 -29.75 -24.65 -29.53
CA SER A 76 -28.90 -25.12 -28.43
C SER A 76 -29.43 -24.52 -27.14
N SER A 77 -30.27 -25.30 -26.45
CA SER A 77 -30.68 -25.06 -25.07
C SER A 77 -29.44 -24.78 -24.22
N ARG A 78 -29.11 -23.49 -24.04
CA ARG A 78 -28.15 -23.03 -23.05
C ARG A 78 -28.86 -23.20 -21.72
N ILE A 79 -28.73 -24.38 -21.12
CA ILE A 79 -29.11 -24.60 -19.73
C ILE A 79 -28.35 -23.53 -18.93
N ALA A 80 -29.10 -22.55 -18.42
CA ALA A 80 -28.54 -21.51 -17.56
C ALA A 80 -27.80 -22.21 -16.42
N ALA A 81 -26.51 -21.93 -16.27
CA ALA A 81 -25.74 -22.46 -15.15
C ALA A 81 -26.48 -22.08 -13.85
N PRO A 82 -26.58 -23.00 -12.88
CA PRO A 82 -27.22 -22.69 -11.61
C PRO A 82 -26.52 -21.49 -10.96
N PRO A 83 -27.27 -20.63 -10.22
CA PRO A 83 -26.66 -19.50 -9.55
C PRO A 83 -25.54 -19.97 -8.62
N SER A 84 -24.43 -19.26 -8.64
CA SER A 84 -23.26 -19.50 -7.78
C SER A 84 -23.70 -19.63 -6.31
N PRO A 85 -23.21 -20.64 -5.55
CA PRO A 85 -23.60 -20.83 -4.15
C PRO A 85 -23.32 -19.58 -3.31
N ILE A 86 -24.25 -19.28 -2.39
CA ILE A 86 -24.07 -18.19 -1.42
C ILE A 86 -23.29 -18.73 -0.21
N VAL A 87 -22.25 -17.99 0.16
CA VAL A 87 -21.38 -18.24 1.30
C VAL A 87 -21.67 -17.21 2.39
N THR A 88 -21.84 -17.67 3.63
CA THR A 88 -21.99 -16.81 4.80
C THR A 88 -20.63 -16.59 5.47
N LEU A 89 -20.25 -15.33 5.66
CA LEU A 89 -19.06 -14.92 6.38
C LEU A 89 -19.44 -14.23 7.70
N THR A 90 -18.68 -14.50 8.75
CA THR A 90 -18.78 -13.83 10.05
C THR A 90 -17.54 -12.96 10.21
N VAL A 91 -17.70 -11.64 10.24
CA VAL A 91 -16.61 -10.65 10.14
C VAL A 91 -16.56 -9.77 11.38
N GLY A 92 -15.35 -9.50 11.86
CA GLY A 92 -15.09 -8.68 13.03
C GLY A 92 -15.37 -9.39 14.35
N ARG A 93 -14.96 -8.76 15.44
CA ARG A 93 -15.10 -9.29 16.81
C ARG A 93 -16.56 -9.47 17.23
N GLU A 94 -17.43 -8.60 16.74
CA GLU A 94 -18.87 -8.67 16.97
C GLU A 94 -19.57 -9.70 16.08
N GLY A 95 -18.85 -10.28 15.12
CA GLY A 95 -19.37 -11.34 14.26
C GLY A 95 -20.46 -10.88 13.30
N ARG A 96 -20.33 -9.69 12.70
CA ARG A 96 -21.27 -9.18 11.69
C ARG A 96 -21.34 -10.15 10.52
N LEU A 97 -22.56 -10.51 10.11
CA LEU A 97 -22.77 -11.47 9.04
C LEU A 97 -22.75 -10.79 7.66
N PHE A 98 -22.06 -11.42 6.72
CA PHE A 98 -22.06 -11.08 5.30
C PHE A 98 -22.50 -12.30 4.49
N ALA A 99 -23.20 -12.05 3.38
CA ALA A 99 -23.53 -13.07 2.40
C ALA A 99 -22.95 -12.65 1.05
N ALA A 100 -22.20 -13.55 0.41
CA ALA A 100 -21.57 -13.29 -0.87
C ALA A 100 -21.57 -14.54 -1.75
N HIS A 101 -21.56 -14.36 -3.06
CA HIS A 101 -21.47 -15.47 -3.98
C HIS A 101 -20.05 -16.06 -4.01
N GLU A 102 -19.95 -17.39 -4.06
CA GLU A 102 -18.66 -18.10 -4.06
C GLU A 102 -17.76 -17.69 -5.23
N ASP A 103 -18.33 -17.47 -6.42
CA ASP A 103 -17.62 -17.03 -7.62
C ASP A 103 -17.04 -15.61 -7.47
N VAL A 104 -17.78 -14.69 -6.84
CA VAL A 104 -17.34 -13.33 -6.53
C VAL A 104 -16.15 -13.37 -5.56
N LEU A 105 -16.25 -14.19 -4.51
CA LEU A 105 -15.15 -14.36 -3.55
C LEU A 105 -13.92 -15.01 -4.20
N CYS A 106 -14.10 -15.97 -5.12
CA CYS A 106 -13.03 -16.64 -5.85
C CYS A 106 -12.18 -15.71 -6.74
N GLN A 107 -12.61 -14.47 -7.01
CA GLN A 107 -11.74 -13.46 -7.62
C GLN A 107 -10.52 -13.11 -6.73
N SER A 108 -10.62 -13.36 -5.43
CA SER A 108 -9.49 -13.29 -4.49
C SER A 108 -8.75 -14.64 -4.46
N PRO A 109 -7.43 -14.65 -4.72
CA PRO A 109 -6.60 -15.85 -4.57
C PRO A 109 -6.68 -16.49 -3.17
N PHE A 110 -6.87 -15.67 -2.14
CA PHE A 110 -7.04 -16.15 -0.76
C PHE A 110 -8.31 -17.00 -0.61
N PHE A 111 -9.46 -16.47 -1.03
CA PHE A 111 -10.73 -17.19 -0.91
C PHE A 111 -10.80 -18.38 -1.87
N GLU A 112 -10.26 -18.26 -3.08
CA GLU A 112 -10.15 -19.37 -4.03
C GLU A 112 -9.37 -20.55 -3.42
N ALA A 113 -8.21 -20.28 -2.82
CA ALA A 113 -7.40 -21.29 -2.15
C ALA A 113 -8.15 -21.92 -0.95
N LEU A 114 -8.88 -21.10 -0.19
CA LEU A 114 -9.68 -21.53 0.95
C LEU A 114 -10.80 -22.49 0.52
N PHE A 115 -11.53 -22.17 -0.55
CA PHE A 115 -12.57 -23.04 -1.10
C PHE A 115 -12.01 -24.34 -1.69
N ARG A 116 -10.87 -24.26 -2.40
CA ARG A 116 -10.18 -25.44 -2.96
C ARG A 116 -9.69 -26.39 -1.86
N ARG A 117 -9.30 -25.87 -0.69
CA ARG A 117 -8.91 -26.68 0.47
C ARG A 117 -10.13 -27.33 1.15
N SER A 118 -11.22 -26.59 1.29
CA SER A 118 -12.47 -27.11 1.85
C SER A 118 -13.04 -28.25 0.99
N SER A 119 -13.01 -28.13 -0.34
CA SER A 119 -13.49 -29.18 -1.24
C SER A 119 -12.66 -30.47 -1.18
N ARG A 120 -11.34 -30.37 -0.97
CA ARG A 120 -10.46 -31.54 -0.86
C ARG A 120 -10.70 -32.35 0.43
N ASN A 121 -11.04 -31.67 1.52
CA ASN A 121 -11.33 -32.32 2.80
C ASN A 121 -12.68 -33.05 2.82
N LYS A 122 -13.59 -32.80 1.87
CA LYS A 122 -14.89 -33.50 1.78
C LYS A 122 -14.81 -34.93 1.25
N ASN A 123 -13.64 -35.37 0.77
CA ASN A 123 -13.42 -36.73 0.29
C ASN A 123 -13.24 -37.76 1.43
N SER A 124 -13.36 -37.37 2.71
CA SER A 124 -13.53 -38.31 3.82
C SER A 124 -15.02 -38.68 3.95
N ASN A 125 -15.36 -39.96 3.84
CA ASN A 125 -16.70 -40.57 3.85
C ASN A 125 -17.60 -40.23 5.08
N SER A 126 -17.98 -38.97 5.30
CA SER A 126 -19.05 -38.60 6.22
C SER A 126 -20.23 -38.01 5.42
N PRO A 127 -21.36 -38.73 5.31
CA PRO A 127 -22.56 -38.20 4.71
C PRO A 127 -23.28 -37.38 5.79
N ASP A 128 -22.91 -36.11 5.95
CA ASP A 128 -23.72 -35.22 6.77
C ASP A 128 -23.93 -33.85 6.09
N VAL A 129 -25.21 -33.58 5.89
CA VAL A 129 -25.94 -32.34 5.67
C VAL A 129 -25.09 -31.09 5.45
N SER A 130 -25.25 -30.48 4.25
CA SER A 130 -25.28 -29.02 4.02
C SER A 130 -24.49 -28.16 5.00
N THR A 131 -23.19 -28.41 5.16
CA THR A 131 -22.30 -27.48 5.85
C THR A 131 -22.05 -26.31 4.90
N THR A 132 -23.00 -25.36 4.93
CA THR A 132 -22.82 -24.00 4.42
C THR A 132 -21.43 -23.55 4.84
N LYS A 133 -20.56 -23.28 3.86
CA LYS A 133 -19.14 -22.97 4.07
C LYS A 133 -19.05 -21.70 4.92
N ARG A 134 -19.04 -21.80 6.25
CA ARG A 134 -19.02 -20.63 7.12
C ARG A 134 -17.58 -20.15 7.26
N ILE A 135 -17.29 -18.96 6.74
CA ILE A 135 -15.97 -18.33 6.85
C ILE A 135 -16.00 -17.37 8.06
N VAL A 136 -14.95 -17.37 8.87
CA VAL A 136 -14.84 -16.46 10.02
C VAL A 136 -13.58 -15.62 9.85
N LEU A 137 -13.73 -14.29 9.95
CA LEU A 137 -12.67 -13.29 9.79
C LEU A 137 -12.68 -12.37 11.02
N PRO A 138 -12.18 -12.85 12.19
CA PRO A 138 -12.31 -12.13 13.45
C PRO A 138 -11.41 -10.88 13.55
N GLU A 139 -10.30 -10.87 12.81
CA GLU A 139 -9.32 -9.77 12.78
C GLU A 139 -9.65 -8.70 11.73
N GLU A 140 -10.70 -8.89 10.93
CA GLU A 140 -11.10 -7.96 9.88
C GLU A 140 -12.20 -7.02 10.39
N GLU A 141 -12.06 -5.72 10.15
CA GLU A 141 -13.11 -4.77 10.48
C GLU A 141 -14.26 -4.86 9.45
N PRO A 142 -15.53 -4.87 9.89
CA PRO A 142 -16.65 -5.04 8.97
C PRO A 142 -16.73 -3.98 7.86
N GLU A 143 -16.35 -2.74 8.15
CA GLU A 143 -16.34 -1.61 7.20
C GLU A 143 -15.27 -1.81 6.11
N ILE A 144 -14.18 -2.49 6.46
CA ILE A 144 -13.09 -2.82 5.54
C ILE A 144 -13.48 -4.00 4.67
N PHE A 145 -14.04 -5.06 5.25
CA PHE A 145 -14.57 -6.16 4.47
C PHE A 145 -15.70 -5.72 3.54
N SER A 146 -16.56 -4.79 3.98
CA SER A 146 -17.58 -4.19 3.13
C SER A 146 -16.97 -3.49 1.91
N ALA A 147 -15.86 -2.76 2.08
CA ALA A 147 -15.14 -2.12 0.98
C ALA A 147 -14.54 -3.15 0.01
N VAL A 148 -13.91 -4.19 0.54
CA VAL A 148 -13.37 -5.30 -0.25
C VAL A 148 -14.48 -5.99 -1.05
N LEU A 149 -15.59 -6.32 -0.40
CA LEU A 149 -16.70 -7.00 -1.05
C LEU A 149 -17.34 -6.14 -2.14
N GLU A 150 -17.53 -4.84 -1.87
CA GLU A 150 -18.03 -3.90 -2.88
C GLU A 150 -17.10 -3.85 -4.10
N TYR A 151 -15.78 -3.79 -3.88
CA TYR A 151 -14.80 -3.86 -4.96
C TYR A 151 -14.91 -5.16 -5.77
N LEU A 152 -15.11 -6.32 -5.13
CA LEU A 152 -15.26 -7.59 -5.86
C LEU A 152 -16.52 -7.62 -6.76
N TYR A 153 -17.56 -6.87 -6.41
CA TYR A 153 -18.77 -6.75 -7.22
C TYR A 153 -18.69 -5.67 -8.30
N LYS A 154 -18.05 -4.53 -8.00
CA LYS A 154 -18.17 -3.32 -8.83
C LYS A 154 -16.85 -2.85 -9.45
N GLY A 155 -15.72 -3.43 -9.06
CA GLY A 155 -14.38 -2.96 -9.42
C GLY A 155 -13.94 -1.67 -8.70
N ASP A 156 -14.78 -1.12 -7.83
CA ASP A 156 -14.51 0.06 -7.01
C ASP A 156 -15.23 -0.07 -5.65
N TYR A 157 -14.84 0.73 -4.67
CA TYR A 157 -15.49 0.83 -3.36
C TYR A 157 -15.75 2.29 -3.01
N TYR A 158 -16.84 2.55 -2.29
CA TYR A 158 -17.22 3.92 -1.95
C TYR A 158 -16.19 4.61 -1.02
N PRO A 159 -15.91 5.91 -1.22
CA PRO A 159 -16.40 6.79 -2.30
C PRO A 159 -15.70 6.53 -3.63
N ARG A 160 -16.44 6.47 -4.75
CA ARG A 160 -15.88 6.06 -6.07
C ARG A 160 -14.90 7.08 -6.64
N LEU A 161 -14.02 6.62 -7.52
CA LEU A 161 -13.16 7.52 -8.30
C LEU A 161 -13.93 8.07 -9.50
N VAL A 162 -14.14 9.38 -9.53
CA VAL A 162 -14.85 10.09 -10.60
C VAL A 162 -13.88 10.98 -11.36
N HIS A 163 -14.00 11.00 -12.68
CA HIS A 163 -13.23 11.91 -13.52
C HIS A 163 -14.00 13.23 -13.68
N SER A 164 -13.44 14.32 -13.17
CA SER A 164 -14.02 15.65 -13.31
C SER A 164 -13.95 16.09 -14.78
N HIS A 165 -15.12 16.28 -15.38
CA HIS A 165 -15.26 16.74 -16.77
C HIS A 165 -14.61 18.12 -16.98
N ASN A 166 -14.60 18.96 -15.94
CA ASN A 166 -14.16 20.35 -16.04
C ASN A 166 -12.66 20.54 -15.72
N GLY A 167 -12.03 19.60 -15.01
CA GLY A 167 -10.66 19.73 -14.53
C GLY A 167 -9.65 18.76 -15.13
N ASN A 168 -10.08 17.79 -15.96
CA ASN A 168 -9.26 16.65 -16.37
C ASN A 168 -8.49 16.02 -15.18
N ALA A 169 -9.18 15.95 -14.03
CA ALA A 169 -8.65 15.55 -12.75
C ALA A 169 -9.52 14.46 -12.15
N TRP A 170 -8.92 13.61 -11.32
CA TRP A 170 -9.63 12.55 -10.61
C TRP A 170 -9.97 13.02 -9.21
N GLU A 171 -11.22 12.81 -8.82
CA GLU A 171 -11.79 13.23 -7.56
C GLU A 171 -12.53 12.05 -6.92
N LEU A 172 -12.77 12.14 -5.62
CA LEU A 172 -13.64 11.18 -4.93
C LEU A 172 -15.08 11.61 -5.12
N GLU A 173 -15.98 10.65 -5.31
CA GLU A 173 -17.42 10.88 -5.21
C GLU A 173 -17.73 11.60 -3.88
N ASP A 174 -18.65 12.55 -3.90
CA ASP A 174 -19.06 13.36 -2.74
C ASP A 174 -17.96 14.22 -2.10
N SER A 175 -16.81 14.41 -2.76
CA SER A 175 -15.75 15.30 -2.26
C SER A 175 -16.07 16.80 -2.36
N THR A 176 -17.10 17.17 -3.14
CA THR A 176 -17.61 18.55 -3.20
C THR A 176 -18.95 18.65 -2.46
N PRO A 177 -19.08 19.55 -1.48
CA PRO A 177 -20.37 19.80 -0.85
C PRO A 177 -21.29 20.49 -1.84
N THR A 178 -22.22 19.74 -2.46
CA THR A 178 -23.29 20.34 -3.26
C THR A 178 -24.32 21.00 -2.32
N PRO A 179 -24.74 22.25 -2.57
CA PRO A 179 -25.66 22.97 -1.70
C PRO A 179 -27.10 22.41 -1.67
N GLU A 180 -27.43 21.46 -2.54
CA GLU A 180 -28.82 20.98 -2.74
C GLU A 180 -29.13 19.63 -2.09
N THR A 181 -28.16 18.97 -1.46
CA THR A 181 -28.36 17.65 -0.84
C THR A 181 -28.11 17.75 0.67
N SER A 182 -29.08 17.31 1.46
CA SER A 182 -29.00 17.03 2.91
C SER A 182 -27.67 16.33 3.29
N PRO A 183 -27.19 16.46 4.54
CA PRO A 183 -25.76 16.57 4.87
C PRO A 183 -24.91 15.53 4.12
N PRO A 184 -23.77 15.93 3.52
CA PRO A 184 -22.94 15.02 2.76
C PRO A 184 -22.57 13.88 3.70
N THR A 185 -23.06 12.67 3.40
CA THR A 185 -22.65 11.45 4.09
C THR A 185 -21.27 11.06 3.54
N ALA A 186 -20.35 12.02 3.51
CA ALA A 186 -18.98 11.80 3.10
C ALA A 186 -18.42 10.75 4.05
N VAL A 187 -18.09 9.57 3.52
CA VAL A 187 -17.51 8.51 4.34
C VAL A 187 -16.27 9.05 5.01
N GLU A 188 -16.18 8.84 6.32
CA GLU A 188 -15.03 9.27 7.08
C GLU A 188 -13.76 8.68 6.46
N PRO A 189 -12.71 9.50 6.25
CA PRO A 189 -11.45 9.01 5.68
C PRO A 189 -10.69 8.11 6.65
N THR A 190 -11.20 7.95 7.88
CA THR A 190 -10.63 7.11 8.92
C THR A 190 -11.57 6.00 9.34
N VAL A 191 -11.00 4.95 9.91
CA VAL A 191 -11.70 3.80 10.46
C VAL A 191 -11.07 3.47 11.81
N PHE A 192 -11.89 3.08 12.77
CA PHE A 192 -11.41 2.63 14.07
C PHE A 192 -11.07 1.14 14.00
N LEU A 193 -9.83 0.77 14.36
CA LEU A 193 -9.45 -0.65 14.48
C LEU A 193 -9.59 -1.06 15.94
N ALA A 194 -10.52 -1.95 16.23
CA ALA A 194 -10.76 -2.46 17.58
C ALA A 194 -9.55 -3.24 18.12
N SER A 195 -8.75 -3.83 17.23
CA SER A 195 -7.51 -4.53 17.60
C SER A 195 -6.41 -3.62 18.13
N MET A 196 -6.38 -2.36 17.70
CA MET A 196 -5.35 -1.39 18.09
C MET A 196 -5.89 -0.27 18.99
N GLY A 197 -7.21 -0.12 19.09
CA GLY A 197 -7.84 0.96 19.84
C GLY A 197 -7.57 2.35 19.25
N GLN A 198 -7.38 2.45 17.93
CA GLN A 198 -6.94 3.68 17.26
C GLN A 198 -7.65 3.88 15.91
N HIS A 199 -7.83 5.14 15.54
CA HIS A 199 -8.24 5.53 14.19
C HIS A 199 -7.05 5.56 13.24
N LEU A 200 -7.22 4.90 12.10
CA LEU A 200 -6.29 4.86 10.97
C LEU A 200 -6.98 5.35 9.70
N LEU A 201 -6.20 5.70 8.68
CA LEU A 201 -6.71 5.95 7.34
C LEU A 201 -7.40 4.70 6.79
N ARG A 202 -8.68 4.83 6.40
CA ARG A 202 -9.48 3.72 5.89
C ARG A 202 -8.84 3.07 4.68
N ASP A 203 -8.38 3.87 3.71
CA ASP A 203 -7.75 3.37 2.48
C ASP A 203 -6.45 2.61 2.75
N THR A 204 -5.72 2.92 3.82
CA THR A 204 -4.55 2.13 4.23
C THR A 204 -4.93 0.75 4.72
N VAL A 205 -6.01 0.65 5.49
CA VAL A 205 -6.48 -0.63 6.03
C VAL A 205 -7.06 -1.48 4.90
N VAL A 206 -7.78 -0.86 3.96
CA VAL A 206 -8.22 -1.52 2.71
C VAL A 206 -7.02 -2.00 1.89
N TYR A 207 -5.95 -1.20 1.77
CA TYR A 207 -4.73 -1.63 1.09
C TYR A 207 -4.12 -2.88 1.74
N CYS A 208 -3.97 -2.89 3.07
CA CYS A 208 -3.44 -4.05 3.79
C CYS A 208 -4.36 -5.28 3.67
N ALA A 209 -5.69 -5.08 3.68
CA ALA A 209 -6.65 -6.16 3.42
C ALA A 209 -6.52 -6.70 1.98
N ALA A 210 -6.34 -5.82 1.00
CA ALA A 210 -6.11 -6.20 -0.38
C ALA A 210 -4.84 -7.03 -0.56
N ASP A 211 -3.76 -6.70 0.16
CA ASP A 211 -2.54 -7.52 0.22
C ASP A 211 -2.82 -8.92 0.77
N ARG A 212 -3.50 -9.02 1.92
CA ARG A 212 -3.90 -10.31 2.52
C ARG A 212 -4.77 -11.15 1.59
N TYR A 213 -5.67 -10.51 0.85
CA TYR A 213 -6.59 -11.17 -0.07
C TYR A 213 -6.01 -11.37 -1.48
N GLY A 214 -4.79 -10.93 -1.76
CA GLY A 214 -4.16 -11.07 -3.08
C GLY A 214 -4.81 -10.23 -4.18
N LEU A 215 -5.40 -9.09 -3.83
CA LEU A 215 -6.13 -8.19 -4.73
C LEU A 215 -5.26 -7.01 -5.16
N GLU A 216 -4.37 -7.23 -6.11
CA GLU A 216 -3.35 -6.23 -6.51
C GLU A 216 -3.96 -4.95 -7.11
N GLU A 217 -5.02 -5.03 -7.91
CA GLU A 217 -5.67 -3.81 -8.43
C GLU A 217 -6.36 -3.00 -7.32
N LEU A 218 -6.91 -3.67 -6.30
CA LEU A 218 -7.48 -3.00 -5.13
C LEU A 218 -6.40 -2.25 -4.33
N LYS A 219 -5.17 -2.79 -4.22
CA LYS A 219 -4.04 -2.06 -3.62
C LYS A 219 -3.77 -0.75 -4.36
N ARG A 220 -3.76 -0.77 -5.70
CA ARG A 220 -3.52 0.44 -6.52
C ARG A 220 -4.66 1.45 -6.38
N LEU A 221 -5.89 0.95 -6.37
CA LEU A 221 -7.10 1.74 -6.19
C LEU A 221 -7.08 2.45 -4.84
N ALA A 222 -6.83 1.71 -3.76
CA ALA A 222 -6.81 2.25 -2.40
C ALA A 222 -5.72 3.30 -2.22
N LEU A 223 -4.52 3.06 -2.73
CA LEU A 223 -3.44 4.03 -2.67
C LEU A 223 -3.76 5.32 -3.45
N ARG A 224 -4.48 5.19 -4.58
CA ARG A 224 -4.92 6.35 -5.36
C ARG A 224 -5.97 7.17 -4.60
N LYS A 225 -6.97 6.51 -4.00
CA LYS A 225 -8.00 7.18 -3.19
C LYS A 225 -7.39 7.87 -1.98
N GLN A 226 -6.45 7.22 -1.29
CA GLN A 226 -5.72 7.83 -0.18
C GLN A 226 -5.02 9.13 -0.59
N GLY A 227 -4.45 9.18 -1.80
CA GLY A 227 -3.80 10.38 -2.33
C GLY A 227 -4.73 11.56 -2.61
N LEU A 228 -6.04 11.31 -2.71
CA LEU A 228 -7.07 12.34 -2.90
C LEU A 228 -7.65 12.85 -1.57
N GLN A 229 -7.38 12.17 -0.47
CA GLN A 229 -7.84 12.59 0.85
C GLN A 229 -7.09 13.86 1.32
N SER A 230 -7.80 14.74 2.00
CA SER A 230 -7.26 15.98 2.56
C SER A 230 -7.77 16.21 3.99
N GLY A 231 -7.17 17.16 4.72
CA GLY A 231 -7.59 17.47 6.09
C GLY A 231 -7.25 16.39 7.14
N ILE A 232 -6.37 15.44 6.81
CA ILE A 232 -6.01 14.34 7.71
C ILE A 232 -5.00 14.80 8.77
N ASP A 233 -5.28 14.47 10.03
CA ASP A 233 -4.36 14.72 11.14
C ASP A 233 -3.03 13.96 10.99
N VAL A 234 -1.94 14.62 11.36
CA VAL A 234 -0.57 14.08 11.21
C VAL A 234 -0.29 12.88 12.12
N ALA A 235 -0.94 12.78 13.29
CA ALA A 235 -0.82 11.60 14.13
C ALA A 235 -1.51 10.39 13.49
N THR A 236 -2.65 10.61 12.83
CA THR A 236 -3.34 9.57 12.04
C THR A 236 -2.48 9.08 10.89
N ILE A 237 -1.79 9.97 10.18
CA ILE A 237 -0.83 9.58 9.12
C ILE A 237 0.28 8.69 9.68
N LEU A 238 0.88 9.04 10.83
CA LEU A 238 1.95 8.24 11.44
C LEU A 238 1.46 6.87 11.91
N ARG A 239 0.33 6.80 12.62
CA ARG A 239 -0.26 5.51 13.04
C ARG A 239 -0.57 4.63 11.84
N SER A 240 -1.08 5.21 10.75
CA SER A 240 -1.41 4.47 9.52
C SER A 240 -0.16 3.97 8.80
N ALA A 241 0.92 4.76 8.80
CA ALA A 241 2.22 4.34 8.30
C ALA A 241 2.78 3.16 9.12
N GLN A 242 2.73 3.24 10.46
CA GLN A 242 3.16 2.15 11.34
C GLN A 242 2.34 0.88 11.12
N TYR A 243 1.02 1.02 10.97
CA TYR A 243 0.14 -0.10 10.64
C TYR A 243 0.55 -0.77 9.34
N CYS A 244 0.76 0.00 8.28
CA CYS A 244 1.26 -0.50 6.99
C CYS A 244 2.55 -1.32 7.15
N TYR A 245 3.53 -0.79 7.90
CA TYR A 245 4.80 -1.48 8.12
C TYR A 245 4.64 -2.82 8.83
N GLY A 246 3.68 -2.93 9.75
CA GLY A 246 3.37 -4.19 10.45
C GLY A 246 2.50 -5.17 9.65
N HIS A 247 1.79 -4.71 8.61
CA HIS A 247 0.76 -5.50 7.92
C HIS A 247 1.02 -5.69 6.41
N THR A 248 2.20 -5.30 5.92
CA THR A 248 2.65 -5.54 4.55
C THR A 248 4.10 -6.02 4.52
N PRO A 249 4.50 -6.86 3.56
CA PRO A 249 5.86 -7.38 3.47
C PRO A 249 6.88 -6.28 3.15
N ASP A 250 8.15 -6.57 3.42
CA ASP A 250 9.25 -5.64 3.15
C ASP A 250 9.42 -5.24 1.68
N SER A 251 8.92 -6.09 0.78
CA SER A 251 8.90 -5.87 -0.66
C SER A 251 7.85 -4.85 -1.12
N ASP A 252 6.91 -4.43 -0.27
CA ASP A 252 5.91 -3.40 -0.61
C ASP A 252 6.51 -1.98 -0.57
N SER A 253 7.41 -1.73 -1.52
CA SER A 253 8.09 -0.44 -1.67
C SER A 253 7.13 0.70 -2.03
N ARG A 254 6.01 0.40 -2.70
CA ARG A 254 5.09 1.41 -3.22
C ARG A 254 4.33 2.12 -2.09
N LEU A 255 3.72 1.37 -1.19
CA LEU A 255 2.98 1.98 -0.06
C LEU A 255 3.94 2.66 0.91
N ARG A 256 5.11 2.06 1.15
CA ARG A 256 6.15 2.63 2.01
C ARG A 256 6.67 3.96 1.45
N ALA A 257 7.07 3.99 0.18
CA ALA A 257 7.51 5.23 -0.46
C ALA A 257 6.43 6.31 -0.47
N HIS A 258 5.16 5.93 -0.66
CA HIS A 258 4.04 6.86 -0.55
C HIS A 258 3.95 7.51 0.84
N TYR A 259 4.06 6.72 1.91
CA TYR A 259 4.05 7.25 3.27
C TYR A 259 5.26 8.12 3.59
N LEU A 260 6.46 7.69 3.20
CA LEU A 260 7.68 8.48 3.40
C LEU A 260 7.58 9.83 2.69
N ALA A 261 7.13 9.85 1.43
CA ALA A 261 6.92 11.08 0.67
C ALA A 261 5.85 11.97 1.33
N LEU A 262 4.73 11.40 1.79
CA LEU A 262 3.67 12.12 2.48
C LEU A 262 4.17 12.78 3.78
N ILE A 263 4.92 12.04 4.59
CA ILE A 263 5.49 12.54 5.85
C ILE A 263 6.50 13.65 5.57
N ILE A 264 7.40 13.48 4.61
CA ILE A 264 8.41 14.49 4.21
C ILE A 264 7.73 15.77 3.69
N ARG A 265 6.66 15.64 2.91
CA ARG A 265 5.86 16.78 2.42
C ARG A 265 5.20 17.53 3.59
N CYS A 266 4.72 16.80 4.60
CA CYS A 266 4.08 17.35 5.80
C CYS A 266 5.06 17.72 6.94
N ARG A 267 6.38 17.67 6.72
CA ARG A 267 7.42 17.85 7.76
C ARG A 267 7.29 19.11 8.62
N LYS A 268 6.80 20.23 8.04
CA LYS A 268 6.61 21.50 8.78
C LYS A 268 5.55 21.34 9.87
N THR A 269 4.50 20.58 9.60
CA THR A 269 3.43 20.29 10.55
C THR A 269 3.94 19.40 11.67
N PHE A 270 4.67 18.33 11.34
CA PHE A 270 5.30 17.44 12.32
C PHE A 270 6.29 18.17 13.24
N LYS A 271 7.11 19.08 12.69
CA LYS A 271 8.05 19.89 13.48
C LYS A 271 7.34 20.75 14.52
N ARG A 272 6.19 21.33 14.17
CA ARG A 272 5.44 22.22 15.08
C ARG A 272 4.65 21.44 16.14
N SER A 273 4.12 20.26 15.79
CA SER A 273 3.25 19.50 16.69
C SER A 273 3.99 18.63 17.72
N GLY A 274 5.28 18.34 17.50
CA GLY A 274 6.04 17.41 18.35
C GLY A 274 5.60 15.94 18.21
N THR A 275 4.59 15.65 17.39
CA THR A 275 3.98 14.32 17.23
C THR A 275 5.01 13.29 16.80
N MET A 276 5.95 13.65 15.92
CA MET A 276 6.99 12.73 15.45
C MET A 276 7.85 12.21 16.61
N GLN A 277 8.27 13.11 17.52
CA GLN A 277 9.06 12.72 18.69
C GLN A 277 8.26 11.78 19.60
N ALA A 278 7.03 12.16 19.93
CA ALA A 278 6.17 11.35 20.80
C ALA A 278 5.89 9.94 20.22
N GLU A 279 5.68 9.84 18.90
CA GLU A 279 5.51 8.54 18.23
C GLU A 279 6.82 7.73 18.24
N MET A 280 7.96 8.34 17.94
CA MET A 280 9.27 7.67 17.95
C MET A 280 9.66 7.12 19.32
N GLU A 281 9.37 7.87 20.39
CA GLU A 281 9.67 7.45 21.76
C GLU A 281 8.74 6.34 22.25
N ARG A 282 7.48 6.33 21.80
CA ARG A 282 6.49 5.31 22.18
C ARG A 282 6.67 4.01 21.40
N SER A 283 7.09 4.11 20.16
CA SER A 283 7.25 2.97 19.27
C SER A 283 8.59 2.31 19.51
N GLY A 284 8.63 1.23 20.29
CA GLY A 284 9.79 0.33 20.33
C GLY A 284 10.06 -0.29 18.95
N GLU A 285 9.23 -1.26 18.55
CA GLU A 285 9.38 -2.04 17.30
C GLU A 285 9.08 -1.26 15.99
N GLY A 286 8.57 -0.01 16.08
CA GLY A 286 8.34 0.88 14.92
C GLY A 286 9.62 1.44 14.28
N GLY A 287 10.80 1.02 14.74
CA GLY A 287 12.10 1.53 14.30
C GLY A 287 12.33 1.46 12.79
N LYS A 288 11.75 0.49 12.08
CA LYS A 288 11.94 0.38 10.62
C LYS A 288 11.34 1.56 9.86
N LEU A 289 10.13 2.00 10.20
CA LEU A 289 9.51 3.18 9.58
C LEU A 289 10.40 4.41 9.78
N PHE A 290 10.87 4.62 10.99
CA PHE A 290 11.68 5.78 11.34
C PHE A 290 13.09 5.73 10.73
N PHE A 291 13.67 4.54 10.63
CA PHE A 291 14.92 4.33 9.91
C PHE A 291 14.77 4.65 8.42
N ASP A 292 13.76 4.09 7.76
CA ASP A 292 13.47 4.36 6.35
C ASP A 292 13.18 5.85 6.13
N LEU A 293 12.47 6.51 7.07
CA LEU A 293 12.20 7.94 7.05
C LEU A 293 13.47 8.78 7.21
N PHE A 294 14.37 8.40 8.10
CA PHE A 294 15.67 9.05 8.24
C PHE A 294 16.45 8.99 6.93
N VAL A 295 16.56 7.81 6.32
CA VAL A 295 17.24 7.63 5.03
C VAL A 295 16.59 8.47 3.94
N ALA A 296 15.25 8.45 3.86
CA ALA A 296 14.51 9.22 2.87
C ALA A 296 14.66 10.74 3.06
N LEU A 297 14.77 11.22 4.31
CA LEU A 297 15.03 12.62 4.63
C LEU A 297 16.44 13.06 4.23
N CYS A 298 17.45 12.21 4.43
CA CYS A 298 18.82 12.48 3.98
C CYS A 298 18.87 12.63 2.46
N ASN A 299 18.32 11.67 1.73
CA ASN A 299 18.26 11.74 0.26
C ASN A 299 17.50 12.98 -0.21
N HIS A 300 16.37 13.30 0.43
CA HIS A 300 15.61 14.52 0.11
C HIS A 300 16.40 15.81 0.37
N LEU A 301 17.24 15.85 1.41
CA LEU A 301 18.10 16.99 1.70
C LEU A 301 19.15 17.17 0.60
N ASP A 302 19.80 16.08 0.19
CA ASP A 302 20.79 16.07 -0.89
C ASP A 302 20.16 16.58 -2.20
N ASP A 303 18.98 16.06 -2.55
CA ASP A 303 18.22 16.52 -3.74
C ASP A 303 17.93 18.03 -3.70
N VAL A 304 17.58 18.57 -2.52
CA VAL A 304 17.30 20.00 -2.35
C VAL A 304 18.58 20.84 -2.47
N ILE A 305 19.69 20.37 -1.91
CA ILE A 305 21.00 21.04 -2.00
C ILE A 305 21.48 21.06 -3.45
N ASP A 306 21.40 19.94 -4.15
CA ASP A 306 21.80 19.82 -5.56
C ASP A 306 20.93 20.69 -6.46
N ALA A 307 19.61 20.72 -6.23
CA ALA A 307 18.70 21.61 -6.96
C ALA A 307 18.99 23.10 -6.70
N SER A 308 19.45 23.46 -5.49
CA SER A 308 19.88 24.82 -5.14
C SER A 308 21.19 25.19 -5.84
N ASN A 309 22.16 24.29 -5.83
CA ASN A 309 23.48 24.48 -6.45
C ASN A 309 23.43 24.50 -7.98
N ALA A 310 22.49 23.80 -8.60
CA ALA A 310 22.25 23.86 -10.04
C ALA A 310 21.65 25.20 -10.48
N ARG A 311 20.99 25.92 -9.58
CA ARG A 311 20.34 27.22 -9.84
C ARG A 311 21.24 28.43 -9.62
N THR A 312 22.40 28.27 -8.98
CA THR A 312 23.41 29.32 -8.88
C THR A 312 24.33 29.26 -10.10
N PRO A 313 24.25 30.23 -11.04
CA PRO A 313 25.20 30.27 -12.14
C PRO A 313 26.60 30.45 -11.57
N ARG A 314 27.53 29.57 -11.95
CA ARG A 314 28.95 29.79 -11.68
C ARG A 314 29.38 31.02 -12.46
N THR A 315 29.49 32.16 -11.79
CA THR A 315 30.19 33.33 -12.32
C THR A 315 31.65 32.93 -12.51
N ILE A 316 32.09 32.89 -13.77
CA ILE A 316 33.50 32.82 -14.15
C ILE A 316 34.09 34.23 -14.04
#